data_AF-A0A957KBP4-F1
#
_entry.id   AF-A0A957KBP4-F1
#
_cell.length_a   1.000
_cell.length_b   1.000
_cell.length_c   1.000
_cell.angle_alpha   90.00
_cell.angle_beta   90.00
_cell.angle_gamma   90.00
#
_symmetry.space_group_name_H-M   'P 1'
#
loop_
_entity.id
_entity.type
_entity.pdbx_description
1 polymer ?
#
loop_
_entity_poly.entity_id
_entity_poly.type
_entity_poly.pdbx_seq_one_letter_code
_entity_poly.pdbx_strand_id
1 'polypeptide(L)'
;ETLLSAFMLNSEYISLGMQFAVQCNEEAVFTEPGSPAAAAAAYPELENFFAGLTNLSEVTLDVCQDWGVDEAPAIENEAISSSVPTLVMAGEYDPITPPAWGEQVAANLDNSVFFLYPGVGHGASISGECPTEMAIAFLNDPTSAPDDSCVADMAAPAFTIAGETAAVTLVPYSNDDFGIAGVVPEGWTEQAPGVFARGQSGTDQTAIIFQALSADLGADFLLGLLEQQLQMPAAPELAQELTFGDLTWQLYESTGILGLSVDIAVTTTDDLVITVVMLSEAADRDALYEMVYLPMIEAAAPQ
;
A
#
# COMPACT_ATOMS: atom_id res chain seq x y z
N GLU A 1 -11.43 3.63 -0.16
CA GLU A 1 -10.65 4.88 -0.37
C GLU A 1 -9.14 4.62 -0.49
N THR A 2 -8.59 3.53 0.06
CA THR A 2 -7.17 3.11 -0.06
C THR A 2 -6.69 2.86 -1.51
N LEU A 3 -7.58 2.38 -2.38
CA LEU A 3 -7.28 2.16 -3.81
C LEU A 3 -7.20 3.48 -4.61
N LEU A 4 -8.02 4.48 -4.24
CA LEU A 4 -7.99 5.82 -4.86
C LEU A 4 -6.70 6.58 -4.52
N SER A 5 -6.13 6.32 -3.35
CA SER A 5 -4.87 6.92 -2.91
C SER A 5 -3.65 6.30 -3.59
N ALA A 6 -3.63 4.98 -3.77
CA ALA A 6 -2.65 4.34 -4.65
C ALA A 6 -2.75 4.86 -6.10
N PHE A 7 -3.95 5.13 -6.60
CA PHE A 7 -4.15 5.73 -7.93
C PHE A 7 -3.61 7.17 -8.00
N MET A 8 -3.84 8.01 -6.97
CA MET A 8 -3.28 9.37 -6.92
C MET A 8 -1.76 9.38 -6.81
N LEU A 9 -1.17 8.48 -6.01
CA LEU A 9 0.29 8.32 -5.91
C LEU A 9 0.90 7.82 -7.23
N ASN A 10 0.18 6.98 -7.97
CA ASN A 10 0.64 6.50 -9.28
C ASN A 10 0.32 7.46 -10.44
N SER A 11 -0.50 8.49 -10.22
CA SER A 11 -0.95 9.41 -11.28
C SER A 11 0.20 10.20 -11.92
N GLU A 12 1.31 10.40 -11.21
CA GLU A 12 2.52 11.01 -11.78
C GLU A 12 3.22 10.12 -12.83
N TYR A 13 2.98 8.80 -12.80
CA TYR A 13 3.49 7.86 -13.81
C TYR A 13 2.52 7.68 -14.99
N ILE A 14 1.35 8.32 -14.95
CA ILE A 14 0.32 8.19 -15.99
C ILE A 14 0.14 9.53 -16.70
N SER A 15 0.54 9.58 -17.98
CA SER A 15 0.16 10.67 -18.86
C SER A 15 -1.28 10.46 -19.34
N LEU A 16 -2.26 11.14 -18.72
CA LEU A 16 -3.67 11.01 -19.11
C LEU A 16 -3.90 11.30 -20.59
N GLY A 17 -3.21 12.30 -21.15
CA GLY A 17 -3.34 12.61 -22.57
C GLY A 17 -2.83 11.49 -23.48
N MET A 18 -1.72 10.84 -23.12
CA MET A 18 -1.24 9.67 -23.83
C MET A 18 -2.17 8.47 -23.64
N GLN A 19 -2.64 8.26 -22.41
CA GLN A 19 -3.54 7.17 -22.07
C GLN A 19 -4.82 7.24 -22.90
N PHE A 20 -5.51 8.39 -22.94
CA PHE A 20 -6.70 8.54 -23.77
C PHE A 20 -6.38 8.44 -25.26
N ALA A 21 -5.23 8.96 -25.72
CA ALA A 21 -4.86 8.81 -27.13
C ALA A 21 -4.74 7.33 -27.56
N VAL A 22 -4.21 6.47 -26.69
CA VAL A 22 -4.08 5.03 -26.95
C VAL A 22 -5.43 4.32 -26.73
N GLN A 23 -6.04 4.46 -25.56
CA GLN A 23 -7.30 3.76 -25.22
C GLN A 23 -8.43 4.10 -26.19
N CYS A 24 -8.54 5.35 -26.64
CA CYS A 24 -9.58 5.75 -27.57
C CYS A 24 -9.36 5.21 -28.98
N ASN A 25 -8.10 4.98 -29.39
CA ASN A 25 -7.77 4.38 -30.68
C ASN A 25 -7.92 2.86 -30.66
N GLU A 26 -7.41 2.21 -29.60
CA GLU A 26 -7.15 0.76 -29.59
C GLU A 26 -8.16 -0.07 -28.78
N GLU A 27 -8.88 0.52 -27.82
CA GLU A 27 -9.76 -0.25 -26.91
C GLU A 27 -11.23 0.19 -26.97
N ALA A 28 -11.48 1.51 -26.94
CA ALA A 28 -12.83 2.07 -26.90
C ALA A 28 -13.64 1.71 -28.16
N VAL A 29 -12.99 1.61 -29.32
CA VAL A 29 -13.63 1.25 -30.60
C VAL A 29 -14.18 -0.19 -30.61
N PHE A 30 -13.60 -1.08 -29.80
CA PHE A 30 -14.03 -2.48 -29.69
C PHE A 30 -14.95 -2.74 -28.50
N THR A 31 -15.22 -1.71 -27.68
CA THR A 31 -16.07 -1.81 -26.51
C THR A 31 -17.51 -1.41 -26.85
N GLU A 32 -18.47 -2.28 -26.56
CA GLU A 32 -19.88 -1.94 -26.73
C GLU A 32 -20.33 -0.91 -25.68
N PRO A 33 -20.96 0.22 -26.08
CA PRO A 33 -21.50 1.20 -25.14
C PRO A 33 -22.49 0.55 -24.16
N GLY A 34 -22.40 0.87 -22.87
CA GLY A 34 -23.24 0.28 -21.84
C GLY A 34 -22.72 -1.06 -21.27
N SER A 35 -21.71 -1.69 -21.90
CA SER A 35 -21.16 -2.95 -21.39
C SER A 35 -20.42 -2.81 -20.05
N PRO A 36 -19.62 -1.74 -19.78
CA PRO A 36 -19.06 -1.53 -18.45
C PRO A 36 -20.13 -1.36 -17.36
N ALA A 37 -21.16 -0.54 -17.62
CA ALA A 37 -22.24 -0.35 -16.66
C ALA A 37 -23.02 -1.65 -16.38
N ALA A 38 -23.29 -2.45 -17.41
CA ALA A 38 -23.94 -3.74 -17.26
C ALA A 38 -23.09 -4.75 -16.45
N ALA A 39 -21.78 -4.77 -16.67
CA ALA A 39 -20.86 -5.60 -15.90
C ALA A 39 -20.80 -5.18 -14.42
N ALA A 40 -20.73 -3.87 -14.15
CA ALA A 40 -20.72 -3.33 -12.80
C ALA A 40 -22.03 -3.63 -12.04
N ALA A 41 -23.18 -3.61 -12.73
CA ALA A 41 -24.48 -3.90 -12.12
C ALA A 41 -24.63 -5.33 -11.56
N ALA A 42 -23.76 -6.27 -11.97
CA ALA A 42 -23.71 -7.61 -11.39
C ALA A 42 -23.11 -7.64 -9.97
N TYR A 43 -22.43 -6.57 -9.55
CA TYR A 43 -21.72 -6.45 -8.28
C TYR A 43 -22.08 -5.14 -7.57
N PRO A 44 -23.32 -4.97 -7.09
CA PRO A 44 -23.79 -3.72 -6.50
C PRO A 44 -22.98 -3.28 -5.28
N GLU A 45 -22.37 -4.22 -4.55
CA GLU A 45 -21.49 -3.94 -3.42
C GLU A 45 -20.19 -3.20 -3.84
N LEU A 46 -19.82 -3.27 -5.12
CA LEU A 46 -18.63 -2.66 -5.70
C LEU A 46 -18.95 -1.42 -6.56
N GLU A 47 -20.19 -0.94 -6.58
CA GLU A 47 -20.63 0.18 -7.42
C GLU A 47 -19.75 1.43 -7.21
N ASN A 48 -19.50 1.81 -5.96
CA ASN A 48 -18.64 2.95 -5.62
C ASN A 48 -17.19 2.77 -6.05
N PHE A 49 -16.70 1.52 -6.06
CA PHE A 49 -15.35 1.22 -6.51
C PHE A 49 -15.25 1.41 -8.03
N PHE A 50 -16.15 0.81 -8.80
CA PHE A 50 -16.16 0.96 -10.26
C PHE A 50 -16.45 2.39 -10.72
N ALA A 51 -17.32 3.12 -10.03
CA ALA A 51 -17.57 4.54 -10.31
C ALA A 51 -16.33 5.42 -10.15
N GLY A 52 -15.39 5.03 -9.28
CA GLY A 52 -14.11 5.73 -9.10
C GLY A 52 -13.03 5.38 -10.13
N LEU A 53 -13.21 4.33 -10.93
CA LEU A 53 -12.25 3.89 -11.94
C LEU A 53 -12.56 4.52 -13.29
N THR A 54 -12.10 5.76 -13.49
CA THR A 54 -12.38 6.54 -14.71
C THR A 54 -12.05 5.76 -16.00
N ASN A 55 -10.96 4.99 -16.00
CA ASN A 55 -10.44 4.23 -17.14
C ASN A 55 -11.23 2.96 -17.50
N LEU A 56 -12.11 2.48 -16.62
CA LEU A 56 -12.92 1.27 -16.81
C LEU A 56 -14.43 1.58 -16.82
N SER A 57 -14.78 2.86 -16.96
CA SER A 57 -16.15 3.36 -16.84
C SER A 57 -16.66 3.94 -18.16
N GLU A 58 -17.97 4.14 -18.25
CA GLU A 58 -18.62 4.85 -19.37
C GLU A 58 -18.00 6.22 -19.64
N VAL A 59 -17.42 6.86 -18.62
CA VAL A 59 -16.74 8.16 -18.76
C VAL A 59 -15.60 8.08 -19.78
N THR A 60 -14.87 6.96 -19.86
CA THR A 60 -13.82 6.81 -20.87
C THR A 60 -14.40 6.74 -22.28
N LEU A 61 -15.50 6.01 -22.49
CA LEU A 61 -16.15 5.93 -23.80
C LEU A 61 -16.69 7.30 -24.26
N ASP A 62 -17.25 8.08 -23.32
CA ASP A 62 -17.70 9.45 -23.60
C ASP A 62 -16.54 10.38 -23.97
N VAL A 63 -15.43 10.32 -23.22
CA VAL A 63 -14.21 11.10 -23.54
C VAL A 63 -13.68 10.71 -24.92
N CYS A 64 -13.69 9.42 -25.25
CA CYS A 64 -13.16 8.93 -26.52
C CYS A 64 -13.96 9.37 -27.75
N GLN A 65 -15.28 9.59 -27.62
CA GLN A 65 -16.10 10.14 -28.70
C GLN A 65 -15.65 11.56 -29.10
N ASP A 66 -15.18 12.34 -28.13
CA ASP A 66 -14.75 13.73 -28.34
C ASP A 66 -13.23 13.87 -28.55
N TRP A 67 -12.43 12.86 -28.21
CA TRP A 67 -10.97 12.91 -28.22
C TRP A 67 -10.37 13.13 -29.62
N GLY A 68 -11.04 12.61 -30.66
CA GLY A 68 -10.71 12.88 -32.06
C GLY A 68 -9.45 12.17 -32.58
N VAL A 69 -9.20 10.94 -32.12
CA VAL A 69 -8.17 10.04 -32.68
C VAL A 69 -8.77 9.14 -33.76
N ASP A 70 -7.92 8.62 -34.65
CA ASP A 70 -8.33 7.59 -35.59
C ASP A 70 -8.77 6.31 -34.83
N GLU A 71 -9.42 5.39 -35.52
CA GLU A 71 -9.80 4.08 -34.96
C GLU A 71 -8.78 3.01 -35.39
N ALA A 72 -8.40 2.12 -34.48
CA ALA A 72 -7.58 0.96 -34.80
C ALA A 72 -8.30 0.03 -35.80
N PRO A 73 -7.57 -0.59 -36.75
CA PRO A 73 -8.17 -1.56 -37.65
C PRO A 73 -8.64 -2.80 -36.87
N ALA A 74 -9.71 -3.45 -37.33
CA ALA A 74 -10.31 -4.60 -36.64
C ALA A 74 -9.34 -5.77 -36.35
N ILE A 75 -8.24 -5.88 -37.11
CA ILE A 75 -7.19 -6.88 -36.87
C ILE A 75 -6.53 -6.74 -35.48
N GLU A 76 -6.53 -5.55 -34.89
CA GLU A 76 -5.94 -5.33 -33.55
C GLU A 76 -6.76 -6.01 -32.43
N ASN A 77 -8.02 -6.39 -32.70
CA ASN A 77 -8.86 -7.13 -31.75
C ASN A 77 -8.97 -8.63 -32.08
N GLU A 78 -8.20 -9.12 -33.04
CA GLU A 78 -8.17 -10.54 -33.39
C GLU A 78 -7.10 -11.27 -32.58
N ALA A 79 -7.39 -12.52 -32.19
CA ALA A 79 -6.43 -13.33 -31.45
C ALA A 79 -5.16 -13.59 -32.27
N ILE A 80 -4.00 -13.32 -31.67
CA ILE A 80 -2.72 -13.54 -32.34
C ILE A 80 -2.32 -15.02 -32.31
N SER A 81 -1.78 -15.52 -33.42
CA SER A 81 -1.17 -16.84 -33.51
C SER A 81 0.29 -16.70 -33.93
N SER A 82 1.18 -17.39 -33.21
CA SER A 82 2.63 -17.33 -33.43
C SER A 82 3.30 -18.61 -32.96
N SER A 83 4.40 -18.96 -33.63
CA SER A 83 5.29 -20.06 -33.24
C SER A 83 6.54 -19.58 -32.48
N VAL A 84 6.65 -18.27 -32.25
CA VAL A 84 7.72 -17.72 -31.39
C VAL A 84 7.54 -18.27 -29.98
N PRO A 85 8.58 -18.89 -29.38
CA PRO A 85 8.46 -19.37 -28.01
C PRO A 85 8.05 -18.23 -27.08
N THR A 86 7.00 -18.46 -26.29
CA THR A 86 6.40 -17.42 -25.45
C THR A 86 6.15 -17.93 -24.03
N LEU A 87 6.59 -17.17 -23.03
CA LEU A 87 6.21 -17.37 -21.64
C LEU A 87 5.07 -16.42 -21.30
N VAL A 88 3.94 -16.97 -20.88
CA VAL A 88 2.79 -16.21 -20.38
C VAL A 88 2.73 -16.34 -18.86
N MET A 89 2.73 -15.22 -18.15
CA MET A 89 2.80 -15.16 -16.69
C MET A 89 1.61 -14.39 -16.17
N ALA A 90 0.85 -14.99 -15.24
CA ALA A 90 -0.31 -14.34 -14.62
C ALA A 90 -0.28 -14.49 -13.11
N GLY A 91 -0.68 -13.43 -12.40
CA GLY A 91 -0.92 -13.49 -10.96
C GLY A 91 -2.35 -13.96 -10.68
N GLU A 92 -2.53 -14.85 -9.70
CA GLU A 92 -3.85 -15.37 -9.29
C GLU A 92 -4.87 -14.27 -8.98
N TYR A 93 -4.42 -13.15 -8.43
CA TYR A 93 -5.25 -12.02 -8.03
C TYR A 93 -5.06 -10.78 -8.91
N ASP A 94 -4.54 -10.92 -10.14
CA ASP A 94 -4.38 -9.79 -11.07
C ASP A 94 -5.76 -9.22 -11.48
N PRO A 95 -6.11 -7.98 -11.05
CA PRO A 95 -7.39 -7.37 -11.38
C PRO A 95 -7.36 -6.53 -12.66
N ILE A 96 -6.18 -6.34 -13.27
CA ILE A 96 -5.97 -5.49 -14.45
C ILE A 96 -5.92 -6.37 -15.71
N THR A 97 -5.18 -7.46 -15.65
CA THR A 97 -5.08 -8.48 -16.71
C THR A 97 -5.34 -9.87 -16.13
N PRO A 98 -6.61 -10.23 -15.89
CA PRO A 98 -6.95 -11.45 -15.16
C PRO A 98 -6.36 -12.72 -15.78
N PRO A 99 -6.08 -13.77 -14.99
CA PRO A 99 -5.50 -15.04 -15.47
C PRO A 99 -6.22 -15.64 -16.68
N ALA A 100 -7.54 -15.52 -16.73
CA ALA A 100 -8.36 -16.01 -17.83
C ALA A 100 -7.97 -15.38 -19.18
N TRP A 101 -7.43 -14.16 -19.22
CA TRP A 101 -6.94 -13.53 -20.44
C TRP A 101 -5.58 -14.12 -20.84
N GLY A 102 -4.69 -14.37 -19.87
CA GLY A 102 -3.42 -15.05 -20.11
C GLY A 102 -3.60 -16.47 -20.65
N GLU A 103 -4.57 -17.22 -20.11
CA GLU A 103 -4.95 -18.55 -20.63
C GLU A 103 -5.44 -18.49 -22.09
N GLN A 104 -6.25 -17.48 -22.44
CA GLN A 104 -6.72 -17.25 -23.81
C GLN A 104 -5.58 -16.92 -24.77
N VAL A 105 -4.62 -16.10 -24.34
CA VAL A 105 -3.42 -15.80 -25.13
C VAL A 105 -2.60 -17.08 -25.34
N ALA A 106 -2.28 -17.81 -24.26
CA ALA A 106 -1.50 -19.04 -24.34
C ALA A 106 -2.15 -20.10 -25.26
N ALA A 107 -3.49 -20.24 -25.21
CA ALA A 107 -4.23 -21.18 -26.03
C ALA A 107 -4.13 -20.91 -27.55
N ASN A 108 -3.81 -19.68 -27.97
CA ASN A 108 -3.68 -19.29 -29.38
C ASN A 108 -2.21 -19.29 -29.87
N LEU A 109 -1.24 -19.51 -28.99
CA LEU A 109 0.19 -19.53 -29.30
C LEU A 109 0.70 -20.98 -29.39
N ASP A 110 1.25 -21.34 -30.55
CA ASP A 110 1.65 -22.73 -30.86
C ASP A 110 2.81 -23.24 -29.98
N ASN A 111 3.60 -22.33 -29.43
CA ASN A 111 4.76 -22.62 -28.60
C ASN A 111 4.76 -21.73 -27.36
N SER A 112 3.78 -21.92 -26.48
CA SER A 112 3.67 -21.17 -25.24
C SER A 112 3.72 -22.06 -24.00
N VAL A 113 4.17 -21.46 -22.91
CA VAL A 113 4.03 -22.01 -21.55
C VAL A 113 3.35 -20.96 -20.70
N PHE A 114 2.31 -21.36 -19.96
CA PHE A 114 1.56 -20.49 -19.07
C PHE A 114 1.86 -20.86 -17.61
N PHE A 115 2.17 -19.87 -16.78
CA PHE A 115 2.28 -20.03 -15.33
C PHE A 115 1.35 -19.07 -14.59
N LEU A 116 0.60 -19.65 -13.65
CA LEU A 116 -0.21 -18.93 -12.69
C LEU A 116 0.54 -18.89 -11.35
N TYR A 117 0.78 -17.69 -10.84
CA TYR A 117 1.51 -17.48 -9.59
C TYR A 117 0.54 -17.24 -8.43
N PRO A 118 0.49 -18.13 -7.43
CA PRO A 118 -0.40 -18.00 -6.27
C PRO A 118 -0.14 -16.71 -5.50
N GLY A 119 -1.21 -16.05 -5.06
CA GLY A 119 -1.10 -14.84 -4.23
C GLY A 119 -0.57 -13.58 -4.91
N VAL A 120 -0.24 -13.64 -6.19
CA VAL A 120 0.35 -12.52 -6.95
C VAL A 120 -0.74 -11.70 -7.62
N GLY A 121 -0.61 -10.36 -7.56
CA GLY A 121 -1.45 -9.41 -8.28
C GLY A 121 -0.92 -9.06 -9.68
N HIS A 122 -1.13 -7.81 -10.11
CA HIS A 122 -0.65 -7.35 -11.41
C HIS A 122 0.88 -7.26 -11.49
N GLY A 123 1.45 -7.59 -12.65
CA GLY A 123 2.90 -7.50 -12.90
C GLY A 123 3.70 -8.71 -12.44
N ALA A 124 3.19 -9.92 -12.65
CA ALA A 124 3.72 -11.17 -12.08
C ALA A 124 5.25 -11.37 -12.21
N SER A 125 5.87 -10.93 -13.31
CA SER A 125 7.30 -11.16 -13.59
C SER A 125 8.26 -10.50 -12.59
N ILE A 126 7.81 -9.51 -11.83
CA ILE A 126 8.62 -8.78 -10.84
C ILE A 126 8.08 -8.95 -9.41
N SER A 127 7.12 -9.84 -9.20
CA SER A 127 6.37 -9.99 -7.94
C SER A 127 7.02 -10.94 -6.94
N GLY A 128 8.31 -11.26 -7.11
CA GLY A 128 9.07 -12.12 -6.20
C GLY A 128 10.20 -12.85 -6.90
N GLU A 129 11.08 -13.47 -6.11
CA GLU A 129 12.25 -14.20 -6.60
C GLU A 129 11.86 -15.29 -7.60
N CYS A 130 10.87 -16.13 -7.25
CA CYS A 130 10.42 -17.24 -8.10
C CYS A 130 9.93 -16.79 -9.51
N PRO A 131 8.92 -15.91 -9.65
CA PRO A 131 8.51 -15.40 -10.97
C PRO A 131 9.67 -14.72 -11.74
N THR A 132 10.51 -13.94 -11.06
CA THR A 132 11.62 -13.23 -11.69
C THR A 132 12.68 -14.19 -12.23
N GLU A 133 13.06 -15.21 -11.46
CA GLU A 133 14.02 -16.23 -11.89
C GLU A 133 13.48 -17.08 -13.04
N MET A 134 12.20 -17.45 -13.01
CA MET A 134 11.55 -18.16 -14.11
C MET A 134 11.54 -17.33 -15.41
N ALA A 135 11.25 -16.03 -15.33
CA ALA A 135 11.32 -15.13 -16.48
C ALA A 135 12.75 -15.04 -17.04
N ILE A 136 13.76 -14.89 -16.18
CA ILE A 136 15.18 -14.85 -16.58
C ILE A 136 15.61 -16.19 -17.21
N ALA A 137 15.21 -17.32 -16.64
CA ALA A 137 15.52 -18.64 -17.15
C ALA A 137 14.97 -18.84 -18.56
N PHE A 138 13.71 -18.46 -18.79
CA PHE A 138 13.09 -18.52 -20.12
C PHE A 138 13.79 -17.59 -21.13
N LEU A 139 14.18 -16.38 -20.73
CA LEU A 139 14.93 -15.49 -21.63
C LEU A 139 16.30 -16.05 -22.02
N ASN A 140 16.93 -16.85 -21.15
CA ASN A 140 18.21 -17.50 -21.42
C ASN A 140 18.07 -18.74 -22.31
N ASP A 141 17.00 -19.52 -22.15
CA ASP A 141 16.64 -20.64 -23.02
C ASP A 141 15.12 -20.66 -23.29
N PRO A 142 14.66 -19.95 -24.33
CA PRO A 142 13.24 -19.87 -24.64
C PRO A 142 12.70 -21.16 -25.28
N THR A 143 13.55 -22.16 -25.55
CA THR A 143 13.13 -23.44 -26.14
C THR A 143 12.74 -24.49 -25.10
N SER A 144 12.97 -24.19 -23.83
CA SER A 144 12.66 -25.05 -22.69
C SER A 144 11.75 -24.32 -21.71
N ALA A 145 10.79 -25.03 -21.11
CA ALA A 145 10.04 -24.47 -20.00
C ALA A 145 10.97 -24.23 -18.79
N PRO A 146 10.88 -23.07 -18.09
CA PRO A 146 11.63 -22.83 -16.88
C PRO A 146 11.20 -23.80 -15.76
N ASP A 147 12.08 -24.06 -14.81
CA ASP A 147 11.77 -24.82 -13.58
C ASP A 147 10.78 -24.03 -12.72
N ASP A 148 9.63 -24.64 -12.42
CA ASP A 148 8.51 -24.05 -11.69
C ASP A 148 8.37 -24.58 -10.26
N SER A 149 9.35 -25.35 -9.78
CA SER A 149 9.28 -25.98 -8.46
C SER A 149 9.09 -24.97 -7.31
N CYS A 150 9.62 -23.75 -7.46
CA CYS A 150 9.46 -22.67 -6.49
C CYS A 150 8.01 -22.15 -6.36
N VAL A 151 7.16 -22.37 -7.37
CA VAL A 151 5.76 -21.92 -7.37
C VAL A 151 4.96 -22.61 -6.25
N ALA A 152 5.32 -23.86 -5.93
CA ALA A 152 4.68 -24.62 -4.85
C ALA A 152 4.90 -24.03 -3.45
N ASP A 153 5.97 -23.24 -3.28
CA ASP A 153 6.32 -22.58 -2.01
C ASP A 153 5.73 -21.16 -1.91
N MET A 154 5.11 -20.66 -2.99
CA MET A 154 4.43 -19.36 -2.97
C MET A 154 3.13 -19.45 -2.18
N ALA A 155 2.87 -18.44 -1.36
CA ALA A 155 1.70 -18.36 -0.49
C ALA A 155 0.79 -17.20 -0.89
N ALA A 156 -0.52 -17.39 -0.71
CA ALA A 156 -1.47 -16.30 -0.77
C ALA A 156 -1.19 -15.27 0.34
N PRO A 157 -1.57 -13.98 0.15
CA PRO A 157 -1.49 -12.98 1.19
C PRO A 157 -2.24 -13.45 2.44
N ALA A 158 -1.64 -13.24 3.61
CA ALA A 158 -2.34 -13.40 4.86
C ALA A 158 -3.30 -12.22 5.04
N PHE A 159 -4.60 -12.47 4.94
CA PHE A 159 -5.61 -11.48 5.28
C PHE A 159 -5.72 -11.37 6.79
N THR A 160 -5.44 -10.20 7.34
CA THR A 160 -5.72 -9.87 8.73
C THR A 160 -7.11 -9.23 8.82
N ILE A 161 -7.87 -9.56 9.86
CA ILE A 161 -9.10 -8.85 10.17
C ILE A 161 -8.71 -7.65 11.02
N ALA A 162 -9.00 -6.45 10.52
CA ALA A 162 -8.78 -5.21 11.25
C ALA A 162 -9.48 -5.27 12.62
N GLY A 163 -8.77 -4.97 13.71
CA GLY A 163 -9.24 -5.08 15.09
C GLY A 163 -8.88 -6.38 15.82
N GLU A 164 -8.37 -7.42 15.15
CA GLU A 164 -7.72 -8.57 15.80
C GLU A 164 -6.22 -8.31 15.97
N THR A 165 -5.87 -7.27 16.72
CA THR A 165 -4.47 -6.99 17.06
C THR A 165 -3.95 -8.06 18.01
N ALA A 166 -3.01 -8.88 17.56
CA ALA A 166 -2.32 -9.85 18.41
C ALA A 166 -1.57 -9.15 19.56
N ALA A 167 -1.42 -9.84 20.69
CA ALA A 167 -0.69 -9.29 21.82
C ALA A 167 0.75 -8.91 21.41
N VAL A 168 1.14 -7.68 21.71
CA VAL A 168 2.47 -7.15 21.42
C VAL A 168 3.34 -7.29 22.66
N THR A 169 4.51 -7.92 22.52
CA THR A 169 5.52 -7.95 23.58
C THR A 169 6.39 -6.71 23.44
N LEU A 170 6.71 -6.05 24.55
CA LEU A 170 7.59 -4.88 24.57
C LEU A 170 8.97 -5.27 25.11
N VAL A 171 10.01 -4.77 24.47
CA VAL A 171 11.41 -5.01 24.84
C VAL A 171 12.11 -3.71 25.24
N PRO A 172 13.08 -3.74 26.17
CA PRO A 172 13.85 -2.56 26.54
C PRO A 172 14.54 -1.91 25.34
N TYR A 173 14.52 -0.58 25.29
CA TYR A 173 15.13 0.22 24.26
C TYR A 173 15.83 1.44 24.84
N SER A 174 16.93 1.85 24.22
CA SER A 174 17.67 3.05 24.55
C SER A 174 18.25 3.65 23.29
N ASN A 175 18.21 4.97 23.17
CA ASN A 175 18.83 5.71 22.08
C ASN A 175 19.71 6.82 22.64
N ASP A 176 21.02 6.67 22.48
CA ASP A 176 22.02 7.59 23.02
C ASP A 176 22.03 8.93 22.26
N ASP A 177 21.70 8.91 20.96
CA ASP A 177 21.64 10.13 20.14
C ASP A 177 20.50 11.05 20.59
N PHE A 178 19.38 10.47 21.04
CA PHE A 178 18.24 11.20 21.59
C PHE A 178 18.29 11.35 23.12
N GLY A 179 19.18 10.64 23.82
CA GLY A 179 19.26 10.67 25.29
C GLY A 179 18.02 10.14 25.99
N ILE A 180 17.37 9.10 25.42
CA ILE A 180 16.13 8.52 25.94
C ILE A 180 16.23 7.00 26.12
N ALA A 181 15.49 6.47 27.08
CA ALA A 181 15.31 5.05 27.32
C ALA A 181 13.82 4.73 27.54
N GLY A 182 13.43 3.48 27.31
CA GLY A 182 12.06 3.02 27.49
C GLY A 182 11.89 1.60 26.98
N VAL A 183 10.75 1.34 26.35
CA VAL A 183 10.44 0.06 25.69
C VAL A 183 9.92 0.30 24.28
N VAL A 184 10.05 -0.70 23.40
CA VAL A 184 9.51 -0.68 22.03
C VAL A 184 8.91 -2.04 21.67
N PRO A 185 8.03 -2.13 20.66
CA PRO A 185 7.45 -3.39 20.20
C PRO A 185 8.51 -4.40 19.70
N GLU A 186 8.45 -5.62 20.22
CA GLU A 186 9.25 -6.73 19.70
C GLU A 186 8.80 -7.09 18.27
N GLY A 187 9.77 -7.27 17.38
CA GLY A 187 9.52 -7.70 15.99
C GLY A 187 9.13 -6.58 15.03
N TRP A 188 8.94 -5.33 15.50
CA TRP A 188 8.77 -4.19 14.60
C TRP A 188 10.12 -3.76 14.04
N THR A 189 10.15 -3.39 12.76
CA THR A 189 11.39 -3.04 12.06
C THR A 189 11.71 -1.57 12.26
N GLU A 190 12.90 -1.25 12.75
CA GLU A 190 13.38 0.12 12.85
C GLU A 190 13.81 0.64 11.47
N GLN A 191 13.03 1.54 10.89
CA GLN A 191 13.26 2.09 9.55
C GLN A 191 14.17 3.33 9.56
N ALA A 192 14.18 4.03 10.69
CA ALA A 192 15.02 5.18 11.00
C ALA A 192 15.18 5.26 12.52
N PRO A 193 16.18 6.00 13.06
CA PRO A 193 16.37 6.10 14.50
C PRO A 193 15.09 6.48 15.25
N GLY A 194 14.62 5.58 16.11
CA GLY A 194 13.39 5.76 16.88
C GLY A 194 12.09 5.62 16.09
N VAL A 195 12.09 5.12 14.84
CA VAL A 195 10.90 4.91 14.01
C VAL A 195 10.72 3.42 13.74
N PHE A 196 9.73 2.81 14.36
CA PHE A 196 9.46 1.37 14.29
C PHE A 196 8.17 1.11 13.49
N ALA A 197 8.27 0.32 12.43
CA ALA A 197 7.13 -0.08 11.61
C ALA A 197 6.73 -1.53 11.92
N ARG A 198 5.42 -1.77 12.08
CA ARG A 198 4.87 -3.11 12.33
C ARG A 198 5.10 -4.05 11.15
N GLY A 199 4.84 -3.56 9.93
CA GLY A 199 5.23 -4.22 8.68
C GLY A 199 4.57 -5.59 8.45
N GLN A 200 3.34 -5.83 8.93
CA GLN A 200 2.64 -7.09 8.69
C GLN A 200 2.28 -7.33 7.22
N SER A 201 2.16 -6.27 6.43
CA SER A 201 1.94 -6.33 4.98
C SER A 201 2.49 -5.08 4.28
N GLY A 202 2.55 -5.09 2.95
CA GLY A 202 2.95 -3.92 2.16
C GLY A 202 1.99 -2.73 2.26
N THR A 203 0.80 -2.93 2.82
CA THR A 203 -0.19 -1.88 3.08
C THR A 203 -0.31 -1.51 4.56
N ASP A 204 0.38 -2.20 5.46
CA ASP A 204 0.36 -1.91 6.88
C ASP A 204 1.18 -0.65 7.18
N GLN A 205 0.48 0.45 7.48
CA GLN A 205 1.10 1.74 7.80
C GLN A 205 1.24 1.99 9.30
N THR A 206 0.99 0.96 10.11
CA THR A 206 1.12 1.05 11.57
C THR A 206 2.58 1.25 11.96
N ALA A 207 2.85 2.32 12.70
CA ALA A 207 4.19 2.67 13.14
C ALA A 207 4.17 3.40 14.49
N ILE A 208 5.29 3.32 15.21
CA ILE A 208 5.52 4.10 16.41
C ILE A 208 6.84 4.85 16.31
N ILE A 209 6.80 6.14 16.67
CA ILE A 209 7.95 7.04 16.67
C ILE A 209 8.24 7.36 18.12
N PHE A 210 9.47 7.10 18.58
CA PHE A 210 9.95 7.42 19.91
C PHE A 210 11.26 8.18 19.81
N GLN A 211 11.18 9.50 20.00
CA GLN A 211 12.28 10.43 19.74
C GLN A 211 12.31 11.53 20.80
N ALA A 212 13.41 12.27 20.85
CA ALA A 212 13.52 13.48 21.65
C ALA A 212 14.26 14.58 20.90
N LEU A 213 13.93 15.82 21.25
CA LEU A 213 14.56 17.03 20.76
C LEU A 213 15.03 17.87 21.95
N SER A 214 15.89 18.87 21.71
CA SER A 214 16.26 19.84 22.76
C SER A 214 15.04 20.58 23.31
N ALA A 215 14.97 20.74 24.63
CA ALA A 215 13.96 21.55 25.32
C ALA A 215 13.84 22.99 24.78
N ASP A 216 14.93 23.56 24.24
CA ASP A 216 14.96 24.91 23.66
C ASP A 216 14.01 25.10 22.47
N LEU A 217 13.67 24.01 21.77
CA LEU A 217 12.74 24.07 20.63
C LEU A 217 11.28 24.14 21.10
N GLY A 218 10.97 23.54 22.24
CA GLY A 218 9.63 23.51 22.84
C GLY A 218 8.63 22.58 22.16
N ALA A 219 7.55 22.25 22.89
CA ALA A 219 6.49 21.35 22.44
C ALA A 219 5.72 21.87 21.22
N ASP A 220 5.42 23.18 21.17
CA ASP A 220 4.67 23.78 20.06
C ASP A 220 5.40 23.65 18.71
N PHE A 221 6.73 23.76 18.72
CA PHE A 221 7.55 23.57 17.52
C PHE A 221 7.46 22.12 17.03
N LEU A 222 7.57 21.16 17.95
CA LEU A 222 7.43 19.74 17.63
C LEU A 222 6.05 19.43 17.03
N LEU A 223 4.98 19.94 17.63
CA LEU A 223 3.61 19.71 17.14
C LEU A 223 3.42 20.27 15.73
N GLY A 224 3.94 21.47 15.44
CA GLY A 224 3.90 22.06 14.10
C GLY A 224 4.74 21.28 13.07
N LEU A 225 5.87 20.71 13.48
CA LEU A 225 6.67 19.83 12.63
C LEU A 225 5.91 18.54 12.29
N LEU A 226 5.29 17.91 13.28
CA LEU A 226 4.48 16.71 13.09
C LEU A 226 3.26 16.98 12.21
N GLU A 227 2.59 18.13 12.36
CA GLU A 227 1.48 18.55 11.51
C GLU A 227 1.88 18.59 10.03
N GLN A 228 3.03 19.18 9.73
CA GLN A 228 3.55 19.24 8.37
C GLN A 228 3.99 17.86 7.86
N GLN A 229 4.73 17.08 8.66
CA GLN A 229 5.30 15.80 8.22
C GLN A 229 4.24 14.72 8.02
N LEU A 230 3.26 14.65 8.92
CA LEU A 230 2.17 13.67 8.88
C LEU A 230 0.98 14.15 8.04
N GLN A 231 1.06 15.37 7.49
CA GLN A 231 0.03 16.00 6.65
C GLN A 231 -1.34 16.00 7.35
N MET A 232 -1.36 16.38 8.62
CA MET A 232 -2.60 16.46 9.39
C MET A 232 -3.50 17.57 8.82
N PRO A 233 -4.82 17.37 8.69
CA PRO A 233 -5.74 18.35 8.12
C PRO A 233 -5.98 19.55 9.03
N ALA A 234 -5.68 19.40 10.33
CA ALA A 234 -5.74 20.43 11.35
C ALA A 234 -4.72 20.15 12.44
N ALA A 235 -4.42 21.17 13.25
CA ALA A 235 -3.60 21.03 14.44
C ALA A 235 -4.21 19.98 15.40
N PRO A 236 -3.37 19.13 16.03
CA PRO A 236 -3.85 18.05 16.87
C PRO A 236 -4.51 18.60 18.15
N GLU A 237 -5.61 17.98 18.58
CA GLU A 237 -6.37 18.43 19.75
C GLU A 237 -5.84 17.78 21.02
N LEU A 238 -5.63 18.57 22.09
CA LEU A 238 -5.23 18.03 23.39
C LEU A 238 -6.39 17.20 23.97
N ALA A 239 -6.19 15.88 24.04
CA ALA A 239 -7.18 14.94 24.52
C ALA A 239 -7.08 14.72 26.03
N GLN A 240 -5.87 14.54 26.56
CA GLN A 240 -5.65 14.27 27.98
C GLN A 240 -4.25 14.64 28.47
N GLU A 241 -4.11 14.76 29.78
CA GLU A 241 -2.82 14.85 30.46
C GLU A 241 -2.64 13.65 31.40
N LEU A 242 -1.50 12.98 31.31
CA LEU A 242 -1.16 11.82 32.14
C LEU A 242 0.18 12.05 32.84
N THR A 243 0.33 11.56 34.08
CA THR A 243 1.60 11.62 34.80
C THR A 243 2.07 10.21 35.11
N PHE A 244 3.28 9.89 34.67
CA PHE A 244 3.98 8.64 34.96
C PHE A 244 5.35 8.95 35.56
N GLY A 245 5.59 8.51 36.79
CA GLY A 245 6.77 8.91 37.54
C GLY A 245 6.86 10.42 37.69
N ASP A 246 7.97 11.01 37.21
CA ASP A 246 8.25 12.44 37.25
C ASP A 246 7.90 13.17 35.94
N LEU A 247 7.37 12.45 34.94
CA LEU A 247 7.03 13.01 33.62
C LEU A 247 5.52 13.25 33.51
N THR A 248 5.15 14.47 33.15
CA THR A 248 3.78 14.82 32.78
C THR A 248 3.68 14.93 31.27
N TRP A 249 2.81 14.10 30.70
CA TRP A 249 2.58 13.95 29.28
C TRP A 249 1.30 14.63 28.86
N GLN A 250 1.39 15.40 27.77
CA GLN A 250 0.27 15.95 27.04
C GLN A 250 -0.01 15.06 25.84
N LEU A 251 -1.20 14.49 25.80
CA LEU A 251 -1.62 13.55 24.76
C LEU A 251 -2.60 14.23 23.83
N TYR A 252 -2.29 14.19 22.55
CA TYR A 252 -3.05 14.78 21.47
C TYR A 252 -3.53 13.71 20.52
N GLU A 253 -4.67 13.98 19.88
CA GLU A 253 -5.27 13.12 18.88
C GLU A 253 -5.47 13.89 17.58
N SER A 254 -5.27 13.20 16.45
CA SER A 254 -5.54 13.73 15.11
C SER A 254 -5.77 12.60 14.11
N THR A 255 -6.04 12.97 12.86
CA THR A 255 -6.09 12.05 11.73
C THR A 255 -5.02 12.45 10.73
N GLY A 256 -4.21 11.48 10.30
CA GLY A 256 -3.15 11.68 9.31
C GLY A 256 -3.65 11.46 7.89
N ILE A 257 -2.69 11.39 6.96
CA ILE A 257 -2.97 10.98 5.59
C ILE A 257 -3.66 9.59 5.56
N LEU A 258 -4.52 9.37 4.57
CA LEU A 258 -5.20 8.09 4.33
C LEU A 258 -6.15 7.62 5.46
N GLY A 259 -6.52 8.51 6.38
CA GLY A 259 -7.47 8.19 7.46
C GLY A 259 -6.83 7.44 8.64
N LEU A 260 -5.50 7.42 8.73
CA LEU A 260 -4.79 6.87 9.88
C LEU A 260 -5.09 7.69 11.14
N SER A 261 -5.27 7.00 12.25
CA SER A 261 -5.28 7.61 13.57
C SER A 261 -3.86 8.03 13.95
N VAL A 262 -3.73 9.23 14.50
CA VAL A 262 -2.47 9.82 14.95
C VAL A 262 -2.62 10.16 16.43
N ASP A 263 -1.90 9.42 17.28
CA ASP A 263 -1.84 9.64 18.72
C ASP A 263 -0.46 10.17 19.08
N ILE A 264 -0.39 11.38 19.64
CA ILE A 264 0.88 12.08 19.95
C ILE A 264 0.98 12.32 21.45
N ALA A 265 2.04 11.85 22.08
CA ALA A 265 2.37 12.16 23.46
C ALA A 265 3.62 13.03 23.47
N VAL A 266 3.57 14.13 24.22
CA VAL A 266 4.70 15.04 24.42
C VAL A 266 4.92 15.26 25.90
N THR A 267 6.16 15.18 26.36
CA THR A 267 6.56 15.66 27.68
C THR A 267 7.80 16.52 27.55
N THR A 268 7.93 17.50 28.45
CA THR A 268 9.08 18.40 28.50
C THR A 268 9.81 18.23 29.82
N THR A 269 11.10 17.97 29.74
CA THR A 269 12.05 17.95 30.85
C THR A 269 12.92 19.20 30.78
N ASP A 270 13.89 19.33 31.69
CA ASP A 270 14.83 20.47 31.68
C ASP A 270 15.67 20.53 30.40
N ASP A 271 16.03 19.38 29.82
CA ASP A 271 16.95 19.29 28.68
C ASP A 271 16.27 18.79 27.39
N LEU A 272 15.17 18.03 27.49
CA LEU A 272 14.55 17.33 26.36
C LEU A 272 13.05 17.57 26.25
N VAL A 273 12.56 17.70 25.02
CA VAL A 273 11.17 17.41 24.64
C VAL A 273 11.12 15.98 24.12
N ILE A 274 10.48 15.08 24.85
CA ILE A 274 10.34 13.67 24.47
C ILE A 274 8.98 13.47 23.82
N THR A 275 8.94 12.70 22.73
CA THR A 275 7.70 12.37 22.04
C THR A 275 7.56 10.90 21.72
N VAL A 276 6.33 10.41 21.90
CA VAL A 276 5.88 9.12 21.39
C VAL A 276 4.72 9.40 20.43
N VAL A 277 4.82 8.98 19.18
CA VAL A 277 3.75 9.12 18.17
C VAL A 277 3.36 7.76 17.66
N MET A 278 2.08 7.39 17.77
CA MET A 278 1.54 6.19 17.16
C MET A 278 0.71 6.56 15.93
N LEU A 279 1.03 5.89 14.82
CA LEU A 279 0.23 5.84 13.61
C LEU A 279 -0.44 4.47 13.55
N SER A 280 -1.76 4.42 13.39
CA SER A 280 -2.47 3.16 13.28
C SER A 280 -3.71 3.27 12.40
N GLU A 281 -4.16 2.14 11.86
CA GLU A 281 -5.51 2.07 11.30
C GLU A 281 -6.55 2.29 12.42
N ALA A 282 -7.65 2.97 12.09
CA ALA A 282 -8.69 3.30 13.07
C ALA A 282 -9.26 2.06 13.78
N ALA A 283 -9.28 0.91 13.10
CA ALA A 283 -9.76 -0.36 13.66
C ALA A 283 -8.80 -1.00 14.67
N ASP A 284 -7.49 -0.75 14.55
CA ASP A 284 -6.45 -1.28 15.44
C ASP A 284 -6.12 -0.31 16.58
N ARG A 285 -6.50 0.97 16.44
CA ARG A 285 -6.09 2.06 17.33
C ARG A 285 -6.30 1.72 18.80
N ASP A 286 -7.52 1.39 19.23
CA ASP A 286 -7.82 1.21 20.65
C ASP A 286 -6.99 0.06 21.27
N ALA A 287 -6.78 -1.02 20.51
CA ALA A 287 -5.99 -2.16 20.97
C ALA A 287 -4.50 -1.80 21.09
N LEU A 288 -3.94 -1.12 20.08
CA LEU A 288 -2.55 -0.65 20.10
C LEU A 288 -2.32 0.46 21.12
N TYR A 289 -3.33 1.28 21.37
CA TYR A 289 -3.29 2.35 22.36
C TYR A 289 -3.01 1.77 23.76
N GLU A 290 -3.75 0.73 24.15
CA GLU A 290 -3.59 0.08 25.45
C GLU A 290 -2.35 -0.82 25.52
N MET A 291 -2.05 -1.59 24.47
CA MET A 291 -0.99 -2.61 24.51
C MET A 291 0.40 -2.06 24.21
N VAL A 292 0.50 -0.94 23.49
CA VAL A 292 1.77 -0.41 22.98
C VAL A 292 1.98 1.03 23.42
N TYR A 293 1.08 1.93 23.02
CA TYR A 293 1.28 3.37 23.18
C TYR A 293 1.37 3.80 24.66
N LEU A 294 0.38 3.45 25.48
CA LEU A 294 0.40 3.78 26.91
C LEU A 294 1.60 3.17 27.66
N PRO A 295 1.92 1.86 27.51
CA PRO A 295 3.11 1.29 28.14
C PRO A 295 4.44 1.93 27.71
N MET A 296 4.56 2.37 26.44
CA MET A 296 5.75 3.08 25.98
C MET A 296 5.89 4.45 26.66
N ILE A 297 4.79 5.18 26.81
CA ILE A 297 4.76 6.46 27.53
C ILE A 297 5.09 6.26 29.02
N GLU A 298 4.55 5.21 29.64
CA GLU A 298 4.80 4.88 31.05
C GLU A 298 6.28 4.53 31.30
N ALA A 299 6.91 3.81 30.38
CA ALA A 299 8.30 3.37 30.52
C ALA A 299 9.34 4.40 30.05
N ALA A 300 8.92 5.43 29.30
CA ALA A 300 9.83 6.41 28.74
C ALA A 300 10.50 7.25 29.82
N ALA A 301 11.81 7.44 29.69
CA ALA A 301 12.63 8.22 30.60
C ALA A 301 13.80 8.90 29.85
N PRO A 302 14.24 10.10 30.29
CA PRO A 302 15.55 10.62 29.90
C PRO A 302 16.68 9.74 30.45
N GLN A 303 17.80 9.67 29.73
CA GLN A 303 19.01 8.94 30.15
C GLN A 303 19.92 9.77 31.06
#